data_AF-A0AAC9U2S1-F1
#
_entry.id   AF-A0AAC9U2S1-F1
#
_cell.length_a   1.000
_cell.length_b   1.000
_cell.length_c   1.000
_cell.angle_alpha   90.00
_cell.angle_beta   90.00
_cell.angle_gamma   90.00
#
_symmetry.space_group_name_H-M   'P 1'
#
loop_
_entity.id
_entity.type
_entity.pdbx_description
1 polymer ?
#
loop_
_entity_poly.entity_id
_entity_poly.type
_entity_poly.pdbx_seq_one_letter_code
_entity_poly.pdbx_strand_id
1 'polypeptide(L)'
;MYKALQSCAITALFLLMAPAFAADKADDAVALITLENGATVRLNSDFTWEYVFLTPQVTEDETAKSETVETQANTQTNTENQIQTATEQVSQPVVQAAKVQPVVIASGPVVGNAMTATAMDHANLLRSTAKGGAKVSYLKSQWDSKGRLGLDFELSSNSEENYVIIELEISLFADSGELIKTETANVWQAIFRVPETYLRKGQTRNSETLWIEGIDKAQWSKELMTLKIVDMSSR
;
A
#
# COMPACT_ATOMS: atom_id res chain seq x y z
N MET A 1 48.97 56.44 33.98
CA MET A 1 50.15 56.44 33.09
C MET A 1 50.16 55.12 32.31
N TYR A 2 50.13 55.25 30.97
CA TYR A 2 50.59 54.35 29.87
C TYR A 2 50.41 52.82 30.02
N LYS A 3 49.49 52.16 29.28
CA LYS A 3 49.42 51.84 27.83
C LYS A 3 50.27 50.64 27.36
N ALA A 4 49.59 49.80 26.57
CA ALA A 4 50.05 48.88 25.51
C ALA A 4 50.57 47.51 25.99
N LEU A 5 50.32 46.36 25.34
CA LEU A 5 50.22 46.02 23.90
C LEU A 5 49.52 44.61 23.83
N GLN A 6 48.40 44.38 23.12
CA GLN A 6 48.30 43.85 21.73
C GLN A 6 48.69 42.35 21.61
N SER A 7 48.08 41.40 20.88
CA SER A 7 46.86 41.18 20.07
C SER A 7 46.85 39.68 19.66
N CYS A 8 45.84 39.28 18.86
CA CYS A 8 45.65 38.03 18.09
C CYS A 8 44.83 36.94 18.80
N ALA A 9 43.52 36.80 18.56
CA ALA A 9 42.83 36.42 17.31
C ALA A 9 43.15 34.99 16.86
N ILE A 10 42.32 34.04 17.31
CA ILE A 10 42.04 32.77 16.63
C ILE A 10 40.51 32.60 16.74
N THR A 11 39.74 33.04 15.74
CA THR A 11 39.15 32.18 14.68
C THR A 11 38.22 31.13 15.30
N ALA A 12 36.93 31.41 15.48
CA ALA A 12 35.87 31.30 14.48
C ALA A 12 35.75 29.89 13.84
N LEU A 13 34.53 29.36 13.88
CA LEU A 13 33.99 28.33 12.97
C LEU A 13 34.25 26.86 13.34
N PHE A 14 33.55 26.37 14.38
CA PHE A 14 33.16 24.96 14.44
C PHE A 14 31.87 24.78 13.63
N LEU A 15 32.03 24.64 12.31
CA LEU A 15 31.02 24.11 11.40
C LEU A 15 31.35 22.65 11.13
N LEU A 16 30.30 21.83 11.00
CA LEU A 16 30.27 20.39 10.68
C LEU A 16 30.40 19.44 11.88
N MET A 17 29.24 19.15 12.49
CA MET A 17 28.63 17.82 12.37
C MET A 17 27.17 17.91 12.82
N ALA A 18 26.31 18.30 11.90
CA ALA A 18 24.90 17.94 12.00
C ALA A 18 24.74 16.59 11.32
N PRO A 19 24.17 15.56 11.95
CA PRO A 19 23.61 14.47 11.19
C PRO A 19 22.43 15.08 10.43
N ALA A 20 22.62 15.29 9.13
CA ALA A 20 21.50 15.44 8.23
C ALA A 20 20.76 14.10 8.24
N PHE A 21 19.82 13.94 9.17
CA PHE A 21 18.67 13.07 8.93
C PHE A 21 17.83 13.77 7.87
N ALA A 22 18.35 13.76 6.64
CA ALA A 22 17.56 14.03 5.46
C ALA A 22 16.53 12.90 5.42
N ALA A 23 15.28 13.31 5.63
CA ALA A 23 14.13 12.53 5.27
C ALA A 23 14.25 12.16 3.79
N ASP A 24 14.64 10.92 3.54
CA ASP A 24 14.24 10.22 2.33
C ASP A 24 13.67 8.89 2.81
N LYS A 25 12.34 8.80 2.78
CA LYS A 25 11.58 7.56 2.93
C LYS A 25 11.79 6.74 1.65
N ALA A 26 13.03 6.38 1.38
CA ALA A 26 13.41 5.51 0.27
C ALA A 26 13.24 4.06 0.74
N ASP A 27 12.12 3.47 0.31
CA ASP A 27 11.85 2.05 0.13
C ASP A 27 12.57 1.07 1.08
N ASP A 28 11.93 0.82 2.23
CA ASP A 28 12.39 -0.07 3.30
C ASP A 28 11.96 -1.53 3.05
N ALA A 29 11.96 -1.93 1.78
CA ALA A 29 11.50 -3.23 1.31
C ALA A 29 12.64 -4.26 1.38
N VAL A 30 12.49 -5.25 2.24
CA VAL A 30 13.50 -6.30 2.44
C VAL A 30 13.38 -7.39 1.37
N ALA A 31 12.15 -7.72 0.94
CA ALA A 31 11.90 -8.72 -0.09
C ALA A 31 10.50 -8.61 -0.69
N LEU A 32 10.37 -9.00 -1.96
CA LEU A 32 9.10 -9.39 -2.57
C LEU A 32 9.03 -10.92 -2.58
N ILE A 33 7.96 -11.48 -2.00
CA ILE A 33 7.76 -12.92 -1.88
C ILE A 33 6.43 -13.26 -2.56
N THR A 34 6.44 -14.24 -3.46
CA THR A 34 5.19 -14.82 -3.99
C THR A 34 4.79 -15.98 -3.10
N LEU A 35 3.60 -15.89 -2.50
CA LEU A 35 3.01 -16.93 -1.67
C LEU A 35 2.47 -18.09 -2.54
N GLU A 36 2.23 -19.25 -1.91
CA GLU A 36 1.69 -20.44 -2.59
C GLU A 36 0.33 -20.21 -3.26
N ASN A 37 -0.43 -19.22 -2.78
CA ASN A 37 -1.71 -18.80 -3.37
C ASN A 37 -1.56 -17.84 -4.57
N GLY A 38 -0.33 -17.58 -5.03
CA GLY A 38 -0.01 -16.68 -6.14
C GLY A 38 0.01 -15.19 -5.79
N ALA A 39 -0.33 -14.81 -4.56
CA ALA A 39 -0.25 -13.42 -4.11
C ALA A 39 1.21 -13.00 -3.92
N THR A 40 1.54 -11.77 -4.29
CA THR A 40 2.85 -11.20 -3.98
C THR A 40 2.74 -10.32 -2.73
N VAL A 41 3.64 -10.55 -1.77
CA VAL A 41 3.76 -9.73 -0.56
C VAL A 41 5.10 -9.01 -0.56
N ARG A 42 5.08 -7.75 -0.12
CA ARG A 42 6.29 -7.00 0.22
C ARG A 42 6.50 -7.10 1.72
N LEU A 43 7.67 -7.59 2.11
CA LEU A 43 8.11 -7.59 3.49
C LEU A 43 8.91 -6.31 3.74
N ASN A 44 8.47 -5.52 4.71
CA ASN A 44 9.13 -4.29 5.14
C ASN A 44 10.18 -4.62 6.24
N SER A 45 11.13 -3.71 6.50
CA SER A 45 12.18 -3.95 7.51
C SER A 45 11.66 -4.02 8.96
N ASP A 46 10.51 -3.41 9.22
CA ASP A 46 9.83 -3.42 10.52
C ASP A 46 9.02 -4.71 10.78
N PHE A 47 9.25 -5.75 9.96
CA PHE A 47 8.55 -7.04 9.97
C PHE A 47 7.03 -6.92 9.74
N THR A 48 6.55 -5.78 9.23
CA THR A 48 5.22 -5.68 8.63
C THR A 48 5.29 -6.18 7.19
N TRP A 49 4.19 -6.72 6.69
CA TRP A 49 4.06 -7.09 5.29
C TRP A 49 2.82 -6.44 4.71
N GLU A 50 2.85 -6.19 3.40
CA GLU A 50 1.71 -5.70 2.63
C GLU A 50 1.55 -6.52 1.36
N TYR A 51 0.32 -6.67 0.89
CA TYR A 51 0.07 -7.23 -0.43
C TYR A 51 0.45 -6.22 -1.50
N VAL A 52 1.13 -6.69 -2.54
CA VAL A 52 1.50 -5.88 -3.70
C VAL A 52 0.96 -6.54 -4.95
N PHE A 53 0.33 -5.74 -5.80
CA PHE A 53 -0.25 -6.19 -7.05
C PHE A 53 0.63 -5.76 -8.21
N LEU A 54 1.01 -6.73 -9.04
CA LEU A 54 1.86 -6.52 -10.20
C LEU A 54 0.99 -6.08 -11.39
N THR A 55 1.20 -4.87 -11.89
CA THR A 55 0.60 -4.41 -13.15
C THR A 55 1.70 -4.35 -14.22
N PRO A 56 1.49 -4.96 -15.41
CA PRO A 56 2.43 -4.78 -16.52
C PRO A 56 2.30 -3.36 -17.06
N GLN A 57 3.39 -2.59 -17.10
CA GLN A 57 3.39 -1.31 -17.80
C GLN A 57 3.38 -1.54 -19.31
N VAL A 58 2.42 -0.92 -20.01
CA VAL A 58 2.61 -0.51 -21.41
C VAL A 58 3.30 0.85 -21.34
N THR A 59 4.50 0.95 -21.90
CA THR A 59 5.24 2.21 -22.00
C THR A 59 4.48 3.15 -22.93
N GLU A 60 3.66 4.03 -22.37
CA GLU A 60 3.21 5.25 -23.06
C GLU A 60 4.29 6.31 -22.84
N ASP A 61 5.11 6.51 -23.87
CA ASP A 61 5.99 7.67 -24.00
C ASP A 61 5.12 8.93 -24.10
N GLU A 62 5.18 9.80 -23.10
CA GLU A 62 4.57 11.13 -23.16
C GLU A 62 5.63 12.22 -23.05
N THR A 63 5.87 12.94 -24.15
CA THR A 63 6.39 14.32 -24.21
C THR A 63 6.08 14.85 -25.62
N ALA A 64 5.45 15.99 -25.90
CA ALA A 64 4.68 16.95 -25.13
C ALA A 64 4.00 17.93 -26.13
N LYS A 65 2.80 18.40 -25.75
CA LYS A 65 2.34 19.81 -25.78
C LYS A 65 1.71 20.46 -27.05
N SER A 66 0.49 20.92 -26.77
CA SER A 66 -0.26 22.15 -27.15
C SER A 66 -1.09 22.27 -28.44
N GLU A 67 -2.38 22.47 -28.15
CA GLU A 67 -3.31 23.51 -28.66
C GLU A 67 -4.27 23.16 -29.80
N THR A 68 -5.52 22.94 -29.39
CA THR A 68 -6.76 23.63 -29.79
C THR A 68 -6.93 23.98 -31.27
N VAL A 69 -7.93 23.39 -31.94
CA VAL A 69 -9.22 24.00 -32.34
C VAL A 69 -10.00 23.01 -33.21
N GLU A 70 -11.19 22.67 -32.72
CA GLU A 70 -12.46 22.33 -33.37
C GLU A 70 -12.54 21.90 -34.86
N THR A 71 -13.11 20.68 -35.04
CA THR A 71 -14.28 20.33 -35.87
C THR A 71 -14.20 20.50 -37.41
N GLN A 72 -14.19 19.37 -38.15
CA GLN A 72 -15.34 18.79 -38.89
C GLN A 72 -14.90 17.73 -39.92
N ALA A 73 -15.64 16.60 -39.90
CA ALA A 73 -16.11 15.72 -41.00
C ALA A 73 -15.18 15.50 -42.23
N ASN A 74 -14.92 14.30 -42.74
CA ASN A 74 -15.91 13.35 -43.28
C ASN A 74 -15.19 12.14 -43.92
N THR A 75 -15.84 10.98 -43.88
CA THR A 75 -15.96 9.95 -44.94
C THR A 75 -14.71 9.24 -45.53
N GLN A 76 -14.45 8.04 -44.98
CA GLN A 76 -14.61 6.73 -45.63
C GLN A 76 -13.81 6.36 -46.92
N THR A 77 -13.14 5.21 -46.78
CA THR A 77 -13.04 4.06 -47.71
C THR A 77 -11.98 4.02 -48.84
N ASN A 78 -11.16 2.97 -48.72
CA ASN A 78 -10.96 1.89 -49.69
C ASN A 78 -9.75 1.88 -50.64
N THR A 79 -9.05 0.74 -50.53
CA THR A 79 -8.69 -0.17 -51.64
C THR A 79 -7.24 -0.13 -52.15
N GLU A 80 -6.53 -1.19 -51.75
CA GLU A 80 -5.71 -2.11 -52.55
C GLU A 80 -4.65 -1.56 -53.52
N ASN A 81 -3.40 -1.97 -53.31
CA ASN A 81 -2.66 -2.98 -54.10
C ASN A 81 -1.15 -2.78 -53.90
N GLN A 82 -0.41 -3.83 -53.49
CA GLN A 82 0.41 -4.69 -54.36
C GLN A 82 1.44 -3.90 -55.21
N ILE A 83 2.73 -4.24 -55.39
CA ILE A 83 3.62 -5.37 -55.09
C ILE A 83 4.99 -4.97 -55.72
N GLN A 84 6.13 -5.34 -55.11
CA GLN A 84 7.46 -5.59 -55.74
C GLN A 84 8.22 -4.40 -56.40
N THR A 85 9.55 -4.34 -56.57
CA THR A 85 10.76 -5.12 -56.23
C THR A 85 11.94 -4.24 -56.67
N ALA A 86 13.03 -4.15 -55.89
CA ALA A 86 14.42 -4.23 -56.38
C ALA A 86 15.41 -4.04 -55.21
N THR A 87 16.14 -5.13 -54.96
CA THR A 87 17.27 -5.34 -54.08
C THR A 87 18.53 -4.59 -54.52
N GLU A 88 19.32 -4.09 -53.55
CA GLU A 88 20.73 -4.47 -53.28
C GLU A 88 21.36 -3.45 -52.30
N GLN A 89 21.58 -3.87 -51.05
CA GLN A 89 22.88 -4.26 -50.44
C GLN A 89 23.55 -3.04 -49.77
N VAL A 90 23.98 -3.05 -48.50
CA VAL A 90 24.85 -4.03 -47.83
C VAL A 90 24.64 -3.96 -46.30
N SER A 91 24.59 -5.13 -45.66
CA SER A 91 25.14 -5.50 -44.33
C SER A 91 24.14 -6.26 -43.44
N GLN A 92 24.50 -7.50 -43.16
CA GLN A 92 23.82 -8.44 -42.26
C GLN A 92 24.73 -8.70 -41.02
N PRO A 93 24.26 -9.37 -39.96
CA PRO A 93 24.04 -8.85 -38.61
C PRO A 93 25.17 -9.28 -37.63
N VAL A 94 25.26 -8.87 -36.37
CA VAL A 94 24.48 -9.35 -35.21
C VAL A 94 24.71 -8.35 -34.07
N VAL A 95 23.66 -7.64 -33.63
CA VAL A 95 23.60 -7.09 -32.29
C VAL A 95 22.53 -7.84 -31.51
N GLN A 96 22.98 -8.38 -30.39
CA GLN A 96 22.24 -9.01 -29.31
C GLN A 96 20.85 -8.39 -29.13
N ALA A 97 19.80 -9.21 -29.28
CA ALA A 97 18.45 -8.84 -28.89
C ALA A 97 18.45 -8.48 -27.40
N ALA A 98 18.27 -7.19 -27.08
CA ALA A 98 17.81 -6.78 -25.77
C ALA A 98 16.38 -7.31 -25.62
N LYS A 99 16.23 -8.39 -24.85
CA LYS A 99 14.93 -8.85 -24.38
C LYS A 99 14.35 -7.71 -23.54
N VAL A 100 13.40 -6.97 -24.12
CA VAL A 100 12.57 -6.03 -23.38
C VAL A 100 11.73 -6.88 -22.43
N GLN A 101 12.21 -7.07 -21.21
CA GLN A 101 11.38 -7.61 -20.14
C GLN A 101 10.40 -6.49 -19.76
N PRO A 102 9.08 -6.76 -19.69
CA PRO A 102 8.14 -5.76 -19.21
C PRO A 102 8.59 -5.32 -17.81
N VAL A 103 8.70 -4.01 -17.60
CA VAL A 103 8.90 -3.44 -16.27
C VAL A 103 7.62 -3.74 -15.50
N VAL A 104 7.72 -4.67 -14.54
CA VAL A 104 6.62 -4.99 -13.64
C VAL A 104 6.68 -4.00 -12.49
N ILE A 105 5.72 -3.07 -12.41
CA ILE A 105 5.65 -2.14 -11.28
C ILE A 105 4.79 -2.81 -10.20
N ALA A 106 5.40 -2.95 -9.03
CA ALA A 106 4.75 -3.42 -7.84
C ALA A 106 3.96 -2.24 -7.24
N SER A 107 2.64 -2.22 -7.42
CA SER A 107 1.75 -1.18 -6.86
C SER A 107 1.00 -1.72 -5.64
N GLY A 108 0.91 -0.90 -4.59
CA GLY A 108 0.10 -1.22 -3.41
C GLY A 108 -1.39 -1.33 -3.73
N PRO A 109 -2.22 -1.77 -2.77
CA PRO A 109 -3.66 -1.98 -2.96
C PRO A 109 -4.44 -0.71 -3.28
N VAL A 110 -3.91 0.46 -2.89
CA VAL A 110 -4.58 1.76 -2.93
C VAL A 110 -3.68 2.77 -3.64
N VAL A 111 -4.26 3.55 -4.56
CA VAL A 111 -3.61 4.68 -5.23
C VAL A 111 -4.45 5.92 -4.98
N GLY A 112 -3.88 6.91 -4.30
CA GLY A 112 -4.63 8.08 -3.82
C GLY A 112 -5.74 7.66 -2.86
N ASN A 113 -6.99 7.96 -3.22
CA ASN A 113 -8.18 7.65 -2.44
C ASN A 113 -9.00 6.50 -3.04
N ALA A 114 -8.40 5.64 -3.88
CA ALA A 114 -9.10 4.53 -4.51
C ALA A 114 -8.31 3.23 -4.45
N MET A 115 -9.02 2.12 -4.26
CA MET A 115 -8.51 0.77 -4.43
C MET A 115 -8.28 0.47 -5.91
N THR A 116 -7.16 -0.16 -6.25
CA THR A 116 -6.86 -0.54 -7.64
C THR A 116 -7.78 -1.67 -8.11
N ALA A 117 -7.96 -1.80 -9.43
CA ALA A 117 -8.79 -2.88 -10.00
C ALA A 117 -8.31 -4.27 -9.55
N THR A 118 -7.00 -4.52 -9.61
CA THR A 118 -6.41 -5.77 -9.15
C THR A 118 -6.60 -6.01 -7.65
N ALA A 119 -6.54 -4.95 -6.82
CA ALA A 119 -6.81 -5.06 -5.40
C ALA A 119 -8.26 -5.43 -5.09
N MET A 120 -9.21 -4.93 -5.88
CA MET A 120 -10.63 -5.32 -5.78
C MET A 120 -10.84 -6.80 -6.14
N ASP A 121 -10.20 -7.29 -7.21
CA ASP A 121 -10.26 -8.70 -7.61
C ASP A 121 -9.69 -9.64 -6.53
N HIS A 122 -8.76 -9.14 -5.72
CA HIS A 122 -8.12 -9.87 -4.64
C HIS A 122 -8.49 -9.35 -3.24
N ALA A 123 -9.66 -8.73 -3.09
CA ALA A 123 -10.07 -8.06 -1.85
C ALA A 123 -10.07 -8.99 -0.62
N ASN A 124 -10.29 -10.29 -0.81
CA ASN A 124 -10.23 -11.29 0.27
C ASN A 124 -8.87 -11.34 0.98
N LEU A 125 -7.78 -11.04 0.28
CA LEU A 125 -6.44 -10.98 0.87
C LEU A 125 -6.28 -9.75 1.79
N LEU A 126 -6.88 -8.63 1.39
CA LEU A 126 -6.75 -7.33 2.06
C LEU A 126 -7.57 -7.23 3.36
N ARG A 127 -8.43 -8.22 3.59
CA ARG A 127 -9.25 -8.42 4.79
C ARG A 127 -8.50 -9.09 5.94
N SER A 128 -7.18 -9.23 5.83
CA SER A 128 -6.31 -9.73 6.89
C SER A 128 -5.00 -8.96 6.93
N THR A 129 -4.45 -8.79 8.12
CA THR A 129 -3.18 -8.11 8.36
C THR A 129 -2.46 -8.76 9.54
N ALA A 130 -1.14 -8.64 9.60
CA ALA A 130 -0.37 -9.09 10.74
C ALA A 130 0.82 -8.18 11.03
N LYS A 131 1.15 -8.06 12.31
CA LYS A 131 2.26 -7.25 12.85
C LYS A 131 2.68 -7.85 14.18
N GLY A 132 3.99 -7.96 14.42
CA GLY A 132 4.52 -8.49 15.68
C GLY A 132 4.09 -9.92 16.03
N GLY A 133 3.64 -10.72 15.05
CA GLY A 133 3.11 -12.06 15.30
C GLY A 133 1.64 -12.10 15.75
N ALA A 134 0.97 -10.95 15.92
CA ALA A 134 -0.48 -10.89 15.93
C ALA A 134 -1.01 -10.83 14.50
N LYS A 135 -2.08 -11.57 14.23
CA LYS A 135 -2.86 -11.52 12.98
C LYS A 135 -4.27 -11.09 13.32
N VAL A 136 -4.82 -10.16 12.54
CA VAL A 136 -6.22 -9.75 12.58
C VAL A 136 -6.85 -10.06 11.24
N SER A 137 -7.99 -10.76 11.25
CA SER A 137 -8.71 -11.15 10.03
C SER A 137 -10.18 -10.77 10.19
N TYR A 138 -10.76 -10.16 9.17
CA TYR A 138 -12.20 -9.90 9.12
C TYR A 138 -12.98 -11.22 9.13
N LEU A 139 -14.03 -11.30 9.96
CA LEU A 139 -14.91 -12.46 10.05
C LEU A 139 -16.21 -12.24 9.29
N LYS A 140 -16.93 -11.16 9.61
CA LYS A 140 -18.26 -10.87 9.05
C LYS A 140 -18.67 -9.42 9.27
N SER A 141 -19.68 -9.01 8.51
CA SER A 141 -20.35 -7.73 8.64
C SER A 141 -21.82 -7.91 9.02
N GLN A 142 -22.40 -6.89 9.64
CA GLN A 142 -23.82 -6.82 9.95
C GLN A 142 -24.30 -5.38 9.99
N TRP A 143 -25.58 -5.16 9.71
CA TRP A 143 -26.20 -3.83 9.79
C TRP A 143 -27.21 -3.82 10.93
N ASP A 144 -27.18 -2.79 11.77
CA ASP A 144 -28.20 -2.61 12.81
C ASP A 144 -29.41 -1.80 12.32
N SER A 145 -30.42 -1.67 13.18
CA SER A 145 -31.65 -0.90 12.89
C SER A 145 -31.42 0.60 12.75
N LYS A 146 -30.25 1.10 13.17
CA LYS A 146 -29.85 2.51 13.04
C LYS A 146 -29.03 2.76 11.76
N GLY A 147 -28.81 1.72 10.94
CA GLY A 147 -28.03 1.81 9.72
C GLY A 147 -26.52 1.90 9.96
N ARG A 148 -26.02 1.41 11.11
CA ARG A 148 -24.58 1.34 11.39
C ARG A 148 -24.00 0.03 10.88
N LEU A 149 -22.79 0.10 10.34
CA LEU A 149 -22.03 -1.06 9.88
C LEU A 149 -21.27 -1.68 11.05
N GLY A 150 -21.64 -2.90 11.44
CA GLY A 150 -20.93 -3.71 12.42
C GLY A 150 -19.91 -4.61 11.74
N LEU A 151 -18.66 -4.61 12.23
CA LEU A 151 -17.57 -5.47 11.77
C LEU A 151 -17.06 -6.33 12.93
N ASP A 152 -16.95 -7.63 12.70
CA ASP A 152 -16.33 -8.58 13.63
C ASP A 152 -15.01 -9.08 13.06
N PHE A 153 -14.01 -9.25 13.93
CA PHE A 153 -12.67 -9.70 13.56
C PHE A 153 -12.24 -10.90 14.40
N GLU A 154 -11.43 -11.78 13.80
CA GLU A 154 -10.67 -12.82 14.49
C GLU A 154 -9.25 -12.32 14.70
N LEU A 155 -8.77 -12.45 15.93
CA LEU A 155 -7.40 -12.18 16.31
C LEU A 155 -6.72 -13.48 16.71
N SER A 156 -5.53 -13.71 16.19
CA SER A 156 -4.68 -14.83 16.62
C SER A 156 -3.26 -14.33 16.87
N SER A 157 -2.58 -14.85 17.89
CA SER A 157 -1.17 -14.52 18.13
C SER A 157 -0.28 -15.76 18.00
N ASN A 158 0.83 -15.63 17.30
CA ASN A 158 1.96 -16.57 17.35
C ASN A 158 3.20 -15.96 18.04
N SER A 159 3.06 -14.74 18.59
CA SER A 159 4.11 -14.01 19.30
C SER A 159 4.38 -14.60 20.68
N GLU A 160 5.62 -14.46 21.17
CA GLU A 160 5.96 -14.71 22.58
C GLU A 160 5.42 -13.62 23.50
N GLU A 161 5.09 -12.45 22.96
CA GLU A 161 4.48 -11.35 23.70
C GLU A 161 3.00 -11.62 23.98
N ASN A 162 2.51 -11.13 25.13
CA ASN A 162 1.10 -11.20 25.48
C ASN A 162 0.42 -9.87 25.17
N TYR A 163 -0.36 -9.80 24.09
CA TYR A 163 -0.98 -8.55 23.67
C TYR A 163 -2.17 -8.18 24.55
N VAL A 164 -2.17 -6.93 25.00
CA VAL A 164 -3.24 -6.32 25.80
C VAL A 164 -4.03 -5.29 25.03
N ILE A 165 -3.46 -4.65 24.01
CA ILE A 165 -4.16 -3.73 23.10
C ILE A 165 -3.68 -4.00 21.68
N ILE A 166 -4.62 -4.05 20.73
CA ILE A 166 -4.35 -4.04 19.29
C ILE A 166 -5.25 -2.98 18.67
N GLU A 167 -4.64 -1.94 18.12
CA GLU A 167 -5.32 -0.86 17.41
C GLU A 167 -5.24 -1.10 15.90
N LEU A 168 -6.40 -1.08 15.25
CA LEU A 168 -6.56 -1.37 13.83
C LEU A 168 -7.10 -0.14 13.10
N GLU A 169 -6.43 0.22 12.02
CA GLU A 169 -6.94 1.12 11.00
C GLU A 169 -7.67 0.31 9.93
N ILE A 170 -8.91 0.71 9.64
CA ILE A 170 -9.83 0.08 8.72
C ILE A 170 -10.22 1.12 7.68
N SER A 171 -9.79 0.92 6.44
CA SER A 171 -10.25 1.73 5.31
C SER A 171 -11.34 0.98 4.56
N LEU A 172 -12.52 1.59 4.46
CA LEU A 172 -13.71 1.07 3.79
C LEU A 172 -13.84 1.73 2.42
N PHE A 173 -14.04 0.91 1.39
CA PHE A 173 -14.14 1.37 0.01
C PHE A 173 -15.50 1.00 -0.57
N ALA A 174 -16.08 1.89 -1.36
CA ALA A 174 -17.30 1.65 -2.10
C ALA A 174 -17.09 0.54 -3.12
N ASP A 175 -18.18 -0.01 -3.65
CA ASP A 175 -18.17 -1.09 -4.64
C ASP A 175 -17.49 -0.68 -5.97
N SER A 176 -17.28 0.63 -6.17
CA SER A 176 -16.49 1.25 -7.24
C SER A 176 -14.98 1.28 -6.98
N GLY A 177 -14.54 1.04 -5.74
CA GLY A 177 -13.17 1.18 -5.27
C GLY A 177 -12.84 2.52 -4.62
N GLU A 178 -13.76 3.49 -4.59
CA GLU A 178 -13.54 4.79 -3.94
C GLU A 178 -13.53 4.66 -2.41
N LEU A 179 -12.59 5.33 -1.73
CA LEU A 179 -12.54 5.36 -0.27
C LEU A 179 -13.78 6.08 0.30
N ILE A 180 -14.58 5.37 1.10
CA ILE A 180 -15.72 5.94 1.83
C ILE A 180 -15.24 6.54 3.15
N LYS A 181 -14.49 5.75 3.93
CA LYS A 181 -14.11 6.13 5.29
C LYS A 181 -12.88 5.36 5.77
N THR A 182 -12.06 6.02 6.58
CA THR A 182 -11.05 5.35 7.40
C THR A 182 -11.45 5.47 8.87
N GLU A 183 -11.44 4.36 9.59
CA GLU A 183 -11.77 4.25 11.01
C GLU A 183 -10.60 3.59 11.74
N THR A 184 -10.17 4.19 12.85
CA THR A 184 -9.14 3.62 13.72
C THR A 184 -9.78 3.23 15.05
N ALA A 185 -9.64 1.96 15.44
CA ALA A 185 -10.28 1.43 16.64
C ALA A 185 -9.48 0.32 17.32
N ASN A 186 -9.66 0.20 18.64
CA ASN A 186 -9.17 -0.94 19.40
C ASN A 186 -10.03 -2.16 19.10
N VAL A 187 -9.49 -3.08 18.30
CA VAL A 187 -10.15 -4.37 17.99
C VAL A 187 -9.89 -5.42 19.08
N TRP A 188 -8.93 -5.15 19.95
CA TRP A 188 -8.70 -5.94 21.15
C TRP A 188 -8.25 -5.06 22.30
N GLN A 189 -8.87 -5.27 23.46
CA GLN A 189 -8.46 -4.66 24.71
C GLN A 189 -8.67 -5.65 25.86
N ALA A 190 -7.57 -6.11 26.44
CA ALA A 190 -7.59 -6.97 27.60
C ALA A 190 -8.13 -6.23 28.84
N ILE A 191 -8.72 -6.97 29.76
CA ILE A 191 -9.15 -6.44 31.04
C ILE A 191 -7.92 -6.16 31.90
N PHE A 192 -7.86 -4.94 32.43
CA PHE A 192 -6.75 -4.49 33.26
C PHE A 192 -6.53 -5.44 34.44
N ARG A 193 -5.28 -5.90 34.61
CA ARG A 193 -4.84 -6.84 35.66
C ARG A 193 -5.52 -8.22 35.62
N VAL A 194 -6.14 -8.62 34.51
CA VAL A 194 -6.67 -9.98 34.33
C VAL A 194 -5.87 -10.69 33.21
N PRO A 195 -4.82 -11.44 33.54
CA PRO A 195 -3.90 -12.00 32.56
C PRO A 195 -4.55 -13.01 31.61
N GLU A 196 -5.64 -13.67 32.02
CA GLU A 196 -6.39 -14.62 31.17
C GLU A 196 -7.14 -13.95 30.02
N THR A 197 -7.21 -12.61 30.01
CA THR A 197 -7.79 -11.82 28.93
C THR A 197 -6.74 -11.32 27.94
N TYR A 198 -5.48 -11.72 28.08
CA TYR A 198 -4.43 -11.32 27.15
C TYR A 198 -4.50 -12.21 25.91
N LEU A 199 -4.15 -11.69 24.74
CA LEU A 199 -4.00 -12.49 23.53
C LEU A 199 -2.61 -13.12 23.53
N ARG A 200 -2.53 -14.39 23.93
CA ARG A 200 -1.28 -15.14 24.09
C ARG A 200 -0.93 -15.97 22.85
N LYS A 201 0.32 -16.45 22.81
CA LYS A 201 0.79 -17.39 21.78
C LYS A 201 -0.16 -18.58 21.60
N GLY A 202 -0.49 -18.87 20.35
CA GLY A 202 -1.38 -19.96 19.95
C GLY A 202 -2.85 -19.73 20.25
N GLN A 203 -3.23 -18.59 20.85
CA GLN A 203 -4.64 -18.29 21.10
C GLN A 203 -5.28 -17.59 19.91
N THR A 204 -6.57 -17.89 19.75
CA THR A 204 -7.49 -17.18 18.86
C THR A 204 -8.63 -16.60 19.70
N ARG A 205 -9.03 -15.37 19.39
CA ARG A 205 -10.11 -14.63 20.04
C ARG A 205 -10.90 -13.86 18.99
N ASN A 206 -12.19 -13.65 19.24
CA ASN A 206 -13.00 -12.76 18.41
C ASN A 206 -13.03 -11.37 19.06
N SER A 207 -13.05 -10.32 18.24
CA SER A 207 -13.30 -8.96 18.69
C SER A 207 -14.74 -8.81 19.14
N GLU A 208 -15.01 -7.73 19.87
CA GLU A 208 -16.36 -7.19 19.92
C GLU A 208 -16.75 -6.61 18.54
N THR A 209 -18.04 -6.44 18.29
CA THR A 209 -18.51 -5.80 17.05
C THR A 209 -18.15 -4.32 17.08
N LEU A 210 -17.33 -3.90 16.12
CA LEU A 210 -17.04 -2.50 15.88
C LEU A 210 -18.17 -1.88 15.05
N TRP A 211 -18.86 -0.90 15.61
CA TRP A 211 -19.94 -0.18 14.92
C TRP A 211 -19.43 1.12 14.29
N ILE A 212 -19.59 1.23 12.98
CA ILE A 212 -19.15 2.37 12.17
C ILE A 212 -20.39 3.09 11.62
N GLU A 213 -20.46 4.39 11.86
CA GLU A 213 -21.52 5.27 11.36
C GLU A 213 -21.08 5.98 10.07
N GLY A 214 -22.07 6.42 9.28
CA GLY A 214 -21.85 7.23 8.08
C GLY A 214 -21.54 6.43 6.81
N ILE A 215 -21.87 5.14 6.77
CA ILE A 215 -21.68 4.30 5.58
C ILE A 215 -23.05 4.04 4.94
N ASP A 216 -23.17 4.31 3.64
CA ASP A 216 -24.35 3.91 2.88
C ASP A 216 -24.27 2.42 2.54
N LYS A 217 -25.27 1.66 2.98
CA LYS A 217 -25.39 0.22 2.71
C LYS A 217 -25.41 -0.10 1.22
N ALA A 218 -25.95 0.78 0.38
CA ALA A 218 -26.00 0.58 -1.07
C ALA A 218 -24.63 0.70 -1.74
N GLN A 219 -23.68 1.40 -1.10
CA GLN A 219 -22.35 1.63 -1.64
C GLN A 219 -21.33 0.56 -1.22
N TRP A 220 -21.64 -0.26 -0.22
CA TRP A 220 -20.70 -1.21 0.39
C TRP A 220 -21.25 -2.64 0.41
N SER A 221 -21.58 -3.18 -0.76
CA SER A 221 -22.12 -4.55 -0.88
C SER A 221 -21.05 -5.62 -1.14
N LYS A 222 -19.92 -5.23 -1.74
CA LYS A 222 -18.76 -6.10 -2.01
C LYS A 222 -17.81 -6.19 -0.82
N GLU A 223 -18.09 -5.48 0.27
CA GLU A 223 -17.29 -5.45 1.51
C GLU A 223 -15.80 -5.16 1.26
N LEU A 224 -15.52 -4.18 0.39
CA LEU A 224 -14.14 -3.82 0.06
C LEU A 224 -13.53 -3.05 1.24
N MET A 225 -12.41 -3.56 1.75
CA MET A 225 -11.68 -2.95 2.85
C MET A 225 -10.19 -3.29 2.81
N THR A 226 -9.39 -2.46 3.47
CA THR A 226 -7.99 -2.78 3.83
C THR A 226 -7.81 -2.66 5.32
N LEU A 227 -7.03 -3.56 5.90
CA LEU A 227 -6.74 -3.58 7.33
C LEU A 227 -5.26 -3.30 7.59
N LYS A 228 -4.96 -2.52 8.62
CA LYS A 228 -3.59 -2.24 9.06
C LYS A 228 -3.52 -2.12 10.57
N ILE A 229 -2.63 -2.91 11.20
CA ILE A 229 -2.36 -2.75 12.64
C ILE A 229 -1.46 -1.53 12.83
N VAL A 230 -1.99 -0.48 13.46
CA VAL A 230 -1.28 0.78 13.64
C VAL A 230 -0.48 0.78 14.94
N ASP A 231 -1.08 0.32 16.05
CA ASP A 231 -0.42 0.23 17.35
C ASP A 231 -0.72 -1.08 18.08
N MET A 232 0.21 -1.47 18.94
CA MET A 232 0.15 -2.70 19.73
C MET A 232 0.80 -2.48 21.09
N SER A 233 0.16 -2.95 22.15
CA SER A 233 0.75 -2.98 23.49
C SER A 233 0.76 -4.40 24.04
N SER A 234 1.89 -4.80 24.63
CA SER A 234 2.08 -6.10 25.28
C SER A 234 2.48 -5.96 26.75
N ARG A 235 2.47 -7.08 27.47
CA ARG A 235 2.88 -7.20 28.89
C ARG A 235 3.72 -8.43 29.15
#